data_AF-A0A9D7B9R3-F1
#
_entry.id   AF-A0A9D7B9R3-F1
#
_cell.length_a   1.000
_cell.length_b   1.000
_cell.length_c   1.000
_cell.angle_alpha   90.00
_cell.angle_beta   90.00
_cell.angle_gamma   90.00
#
_symmetry.space_group_name_H-M   'P 1'
#
loop_
_entity.id
_entity.type
_entity.pdbx_description
1 polymer ?
#
loop_
_entity_poly.entity_id
_entity_poly.type
_entity_poly.pdbx_seq_one_letter_code
_entity_poly.pdbx_strand_id
1 'polypeptide(L)' 'MSVIFLLIAVSTVVALFFLAAFVRAVKSGQFDDDRSPAVRMLNDQSPAPVADAGSTSTNP' A
#
# COMPACT_ATOMS: atom_id res chain seq x y z
N MET A 1 -23.19 10.06 -42.51
CA MET A 1 -22.18 9.02 -42.19
C MET A 1 -20.86 9.58 -41.64
N SER A 2 -20.69 10.88 -41.42
CA SER A 2 -19.46 11.45 -40.81
C SER A 2 -19.46 11.36 -39.28
N VAL A 3 -20.63 11.44 -38.65
CA VAL A 3 -20.79 11.46 -37.18
C VAL A 3 -20.22 10.21 -36.52
N ILE A 4 -20.29 9.04 -37.18
CA ILE A 4 -19.73 7.80 -36.63
C ILE A 4 -18.21 7.90 -36.42
N PHE A 5 -17.49 8.56 -37.32
CA PHE A 5 -16.05 8.75 -37.19
C PHE A 5 -15.71 9.70 -36.03
N LEU A 6 -16.53 10.73 -35.82
CA LEU A 6 -16.39 11.63 -34.66
C LEU A 6 -16.61 10.86 -33.35
N LEU A 7 -17.66 10.04 -33.27
CA LEU A 7 -17.97 9.26 -32.07
C LEU A 7 -16.86 8.25 -31.75
N ILE A 8 -16.31 7.58 -32.77
CA ILE A 8 -15.19 6.64 -32.60
C ILE A 8 -13.94 7.37 -32.11
N ALA A 9 -13.62 8.54 -32.68
CA ALA A 9 -12.46 9.30 -32.24
C ALA A 9 -12.59 9.74 -30.78
N VAL A 10 -13.74 10.31 -30.40
CA VAL A 10 -13.99 10.78 -29.03
C VAL A 10 -13.97 9.62 -28.04
N SER A 11 -14.66 8.50 -28.31
CA SER A 11 -14.69 7.36 -27.39
C SER A 11 -13.31 6.71 -27.24
N THR A 12 -12.52 6.63 -28.31
CA THR A 12 -11.16 6.11 -28.27
C THR A 12 -10.24 6.99 -27.42
N VAL A 13 -10.32 8.33 -27.57
CA VAL A 13 -9.55 9.27 -26.74
C VAL A 13 -9.89 9.11 -25.26
N VAL A 14 -11.18 9.03 -24.93
CA VAL A 14 -11.64 8.83 -23.54
C VAL A 14 -11.15 7.49 -22.99
N ALA A 15 -11.24 6.42 -23.76
CA ALA A 15 -10.75 5.10 -23.36
C ALA A 15 -9.23 5.10 -23.09
N LEU A 16 -8.44 5.71 -23.98
CA LEU A 16 -7.00 5.82 -23.81
C LEU A 16 -6.62 6.70 -22.62
N PHE A 17 -7.36 7.78 -22.38
CA PHE A 17 -7.18 8.64 -21.21
C PHE A 17 -7.37 7.85 -19.90
N PHE A 18 -8.47 7.11 -19.78
CA PHE A 18 -8.73 6.28 -18.60
C PHE A 18 -7.69 5.17 -18.44
N LEU A 19 -7.29 4.52 -19.54
CA LEU A 19 -6.26 3.49 -19.50
C LEU A 19 -4.91 4.04 -19.03
N ALA A 20 -4.48 5.20 -19.55
CA ALA A 20 -3.24 5.85 -19.15
C ALA A 20 -3.28 6.29 -17.67
N ALA A 21 -4.39 6.87 -17.23
CA ALA A 21 -4.60 7.23 -15.83
C ALA A 21 -4.55 6.01 -14.91
N PHE A 22 -5.20 4.91 -15.30
CA PHE A 22 -5.20 3.64 -14.57
C PHE A 22 -3.78 3.08 -14.44
N VAL A 23 -3.03 2.98 -15.54
CA VAL A 23 -1.65 2.48 -15.52
C VAL A 23 -0.76 3.37 -14.65
N ARG A 24 -0.93 4.70 -14.72
CA ARG A 24 -0.18 5.64 -13.88
C ARG A 24 -0.50 5.47 -12.40
N ALA A 25 -1.77 5.25 -12.04
CA ALA A 25 -2.20 5.02 -10.67
C ALA A 25 -1.60 3.73 -10.10
N VAL A 26 -1.67 2.62 -10.85
CA VAL A 26 -1.10 1.33 -10.44
C VAL A 26 0.43 1.42 -10.25
N LYS A 27 1.13 2.11 -11.15
CA LYS A 27 2.58 2.31 -11.05
C LYS A 27 2.99 3.30 -9.95
N SER A 28 2.06 4.10 -9.40
CA SER A 28 2.35 5.11 -8.38
C SER A 28 2.57 4.52 -6.98
N GLY A 29 2.62 3.20 -6.82
CA GLY A 29 2.89 2.58 -5.52
C GLY A 29 1.73 2.73 -4.53
N GLN A 30 0.49 2.94 -5.01
CA GLN A 30 -0.69 3.00 -4.13
C GLN A 30 -0.88 1.71 -3.29
N PHE A 31 -0.25 0.62 -3.69
CA PHE A 31 -0.24 -0.68 -3.03
C PHE A 31 1.00 -0.92 -2.13
N ASP A 32 1.87 0.07 -1.95
CA ASP A 32 3.06 -0.09 -1.09
C ASP A 32 2.71 -0.08 0.41
N ASP A 33 1.49 0.35 0.77
CA ASP A 33 0.95 0.32 2.13
C ASP A 33 0.24 -1.02 2.48
N ASP A 34 0.58 -2.12 1.81
CA ASP A 34 0.02 -3.46 2.06
C ASP A 34 0.48 -4.09 3.39
N ARG A 35 1.41 -3.46 4.12
CA ARG A 35 1.87 -3.93 5.44
C ARG A 35 1.02 -3.32 6.54
N SER A 36 -0.01 -4.06 6.94
CA SER A 36 -0.88 -3.68 8.05
C SER A 36 -0.10 -3.52 9.38
N PRO A 37 -0.53 -2.60 10.26
CA PRO A 37 0.13 -2.37 11.54
C PRO A 37 0.22 -3.65 12.40
N ALA A 38 -0.74 -4.56 12.28
CA ALA A 38 -0.77 -5.82 13.02
C ALA A 38 0.38 -6.77 12.61
N VAL A 39 0.75 -6.79 11.33
CA VAL A 39 1.87 -7.62 10.83
C VAL A 39 3.22 -7.07 11.29
N ARG A 40 3.34 -5.74 11.42
CA ARG A 40 4.54 -5.11 11.99
C ARG A 40 4.67 -5.45 13.47
N MET A 41 3.62 -5.27 14.26
CA MET A 41 3.64 -5.59 15.70
C MET A 41 3.93 -7.07 15.97
N LEU A 42 3.33 -8.00 15.21
CA LEU A 42 3.53 -9.44 15.38
C LEU A 42 4.96 -9.90 15.01
N ASN A 43 5.59 -9.25 14.03
CA ASN A 43 6.95 -9.59 13.58
C ASN A 43 8.05 -8.83 14.33
N ASP A 44 7.74 -7.64 14.88
CA ASP A 44 8.67 -6.81 15.67
C ASP A 44 8.70 -7.21 17.14
N GLN A 45 7.86 -8.16 17.57
CA GLN A 45 7.98 -8.86 18.86
C GLN A 45 9.14 -9.87 18.84
N SER A 46 10.36 -9.36 18.65
CA SER A 46 11.53 -10.01 19.25
C SER A 46 11.29 -10.05 20.76
N PRO A 47 11.54 -11.18 21.43
CA PRO A 47 11.51 -11.20 22.88
C PRO A 47 12.56 -10.20 23.32
N ALA A 48 12.13 -9.11 23.96
CA ALA A 48 13.06 -8.30 24.72
C ALA A 48 13.89 -9.29 25.55
N PRO A 49 15.23 -9.21 25.54
CA PRO A 49 15.98 -9.80 26.63
C PRO A 49 15.35 -9.19 27.87
N VAL A 50 14.64 -9.99 28.63
CA VAL A 50 14.22 -9.64 29.98
C VAL A 50 15.51 -9.65 30.79
N ALA A 51 16.38 -8.69 30.51
CA ALA A 51 17.50 -8.34 31.34
C ALA A 51 16.87 -7.69 32.58
N ASP A 52 16.89 -8.46 33.67
CA ASP A 52 16.52 -8.05 35.03
C ASP A 52 15.04 -7.82 35.34
N ALA A 53 14.29 -8.93 35.42
CA ALA A 53 13.20 -9.05 36.41
C ALA A 53 13.61 -10.02 37.53
N GLY A 54 14.84 -9.85 38.05
CA GLY A 54 15.43 -10.82 38.97
C GLY A 54 16.59 -10.29 39.83
N SER A 55 16.55 -9.04 40.31
CA SER A 55 17.49 -8.57 41.34
C SER A 55 16.98 -7.36 42.15
N THR A 56 15.85 -7.51 42.83
CA THR A 56 15.64 -6.82 44.11
C THR A 56 15.50 -7.89 45.19
N SER A 57 16.63 -8.55 45.42
CA SER A 57 16.89 -9.32 46.62
C SER A 57 17.22 -8.34 47.75
N THR A 58 16.43 -8.40 48.82
CA THR A 58 16.86 -8.35 50.24
C THR A 58 17.63 -7.12 50.75
N ASN A 59 16.89 -6.25 51.46
CA ASN A 59 17.05 -5.77 52.86
C ASN A 59 18.35 -5.09 53.34
N PRO A 60 18.25 -4.13 54.28
CA PRO A 60 17.97 -4.42 55.70
C PRO A 60 16.63 -3.91 56.27
#